data_AF-A0A345NVI9-F1
#
_entry.id   AF-A0A345NVI9-F1
#
_cell.length_a   1.000
_cell.length_b   1.000
_cell.length_c   1.000
_cell.angle_alpha   90.00
_cell.angle_beta   90.00
_cell.angle_gamma   90.00
#
_symmetry.space_group_name_H-M   'P 1'
#
loop_
_entity.id
_entity.type
_entity.pdbx_description
1 polymer ?
#
loop_
_entity_poly.entity_id
_entity_poly.type
_entity_poly.pdbx_seq_one_letter_code
_entity_poly.pdbx_strand_id
1 'polypeptide(L)'
;MEENVFEQMANRYDTEDRIALAKVIVDEVKTVLTDSQLKSLVDYGCGTGLIGLELTDTVSSVLLVDSSQQMIEVVKKKIKGRGITNAQVLHSDFAQEMTTLKADIVLLSLVLLHVPDTEKILQEMFNSLHEGGQLLIVDFDKNDQISHPKVHNGFSHEELKNILQDIGFKTTEIHTFYHGERLFMNKDASMFLANSVK
;
A
#
# COMPACT_ATOMS: atom_id res chain seq x y z
N MET A 1 6.78 -10.87 -20.52
CA MET A 1 7.11 -9.60 -19.83
C MET A 1 6.04 -8.61 -20.27
N GLU A 2 4.98 -8.46 -19.49
CA GLU A 2 4.13 -7.28 -19.67
C GLU A 2 4.99 -6.07 -19.32
N GLU A 3 5.00 -5.03 -20.16
CA GLU A 3 5.68 -3.78 -19.82
C GLU A 3 5.08 -3.24 -18.52
N ASN A 4 5.91 -3.13 -17.48
CA ASN A 4 5.51 -2.50 -16.24
C ASN A 4 5.25 -1.02 -16.53
N VAL A 5 3.98 -0.62 -16.67
CA VAL A 5 3.57 0.75 -16.99
C VAL A 5 4.14 1.75 -15.99
N PHE A 6 4.33 1.34 -14.73
CA PHE A 6 4.93 2.16 -13.68
C PHE A 6 6.40 2.49 -13.95
N GLU A 7 7.14 1.57 -14.55
CA GLU A 7 8.55 1.76 -14.96
C GLU A 7 8.69 3.01 -15.83
N GLN A 8 7.80 3.21 -16.80
CA GLN A 8 7.83 4.37 -17.69
C GLN A 8 7.27 5.65 -17.05
N MET A 9 6.50 5.53 -15.97
CA MET A 9 5.83 6.66 -15.32
C MET A 9 6.64 7.29 -14.18
N ALA A 10 7.63 6.60 -13.62
CA ALA A 10 8.30 6.98 -12.36
C ALA A 10 8.71 8.47 -12.29
N ASN A 11 9.36 9.01 -13.33
CA ASN A 11 9.87 10.39 -13.33
C ASN A 11 8.76 11.47 -13.39
N ARG A 12 7.53 11.09 -13.72
CA ARG A 12 6.35 11.97 -13.80
C ARG A 12 5.20 11.50 -12.90
N TYR A 13 5.49 10.55 -12.00
CA TYR A 13 4.47 9.92 -11.18
C TYR A 13 3.91 10.89 -10.14
N ASP A 14 4.75 11.76 -9.59
CA ASP A 14 4.43 12.70 -8.51
C ASP A 14 3.77 13.97 -9.05
N THR A 15 2.51 13.88 -9.47
CA THR A 15 1.69 15.05 -9.80
C THR A 15 1.16 15.73 -8.54
N GLU A 16 0.73 16.99 -8.64
CA GLU A 16 0.13 17.73 -7.50
C GLU A 16 -1.06 16.97 -6.89
N ASP A 17 -1.95 16.44 -7.74
CA ASP A 17 -3.11 15.65 -7.29
C ASP A 17 -2.71 14.39 -6.52
N ARG A 18 -1.67 13.69 -6.97
CA ARG A 18 -1.19 12.46 -6.30
C ARG A 18 -0.49 12.76 -4.99
N ILE A 19 0.26 13.86 -4.91
CA ILE A 19 0.85 14.32 -3.66
C ILE A 19 -0.24 14.74 -2.68
N ALA A 20 -1.27 15.45 -3.14
CA ALA A 20 -2.40 15.84 -2.31
C ALA A 20 -3.17 14.62 -1.79
N LEU A 21 -3.46 13.64 -2.65
CA LEU A 21 -4.11 12.39 -2.25
C LEU A 21 -3.25 11.59 -1.26
N ALA A 22 -1.95 11.47 -1.53
CA ALA A 22 -1.03 10.78 -0.63
C ALA A 22 -1.01 11.41 0.77
N LYS A 23 -1.13 12.75 0.87
CA LYS A 23 -1.26 13.41 2.17
C LYS A 23 -2.52 12.99 2.92
N VAL A 24 -3.67 12.92 2.26
CA VAL A 24 -4.92 12.44 2.86
C VAL A 24 -4.75 11.01 3.36
N ILE A 25 -4.11 10.14 2.57
CA ILE A 25 -3.84 8.75 2.97
C ILE A 25 -2.89 8.69 4.17
N VAL A 26 -1.80 9.45 4.16
CA VAL A 26 -0.83 9.49 5.27
C VAL A 26 -1.49 9.95 6.57
N ASP A 27 -2.31 11.00 6.50
CA ASP A 27 -3.03 11.53 7.67
C ASP A 27 -3.95 10.46 8.26
N GLU A 28 -4.66 9.71 7.43
CA GLU A 28 -5.53 8.61 7.87
C GLU A 28 -4.73 7.43 8.44
N VAL A 29 -3.68 6.98 7.75
CA VAL A 29 -2.83 5.86 8.21
C VAL A 29 -2.17 6.17 9.55
N LYS A 30 -1.76 7.43 9.79
CA LYS A 30 -1.18 7.83 11.10
C LYS A 30 -2.17 7.66 12.25
N THR A 31 -3.48 7.71 12.03
CA THR A 31 -4.49 7.52 13.09
C THR A 31 -4.47 6.12 13.70
N VAL A 32 -4.07 5.10 12.93
CA VAL A 32 -4.00 3.69 13.38
C VAL A 32 -2.59 3.26 13.79
N LEU A 33 -1.60 4.16 13.68
CA LEU A 33 -0.19 3.90 13.99
C LEU A 33 0.31 4.55 15.28
N THR A 34 -0.57 5.03 16.16
CA THR A 34 -0.24 5.83 17.36
C THR A 34 0.83 5.23 18.28
N ASP A 35 0.92 3.90 18.41
CA ASP A 35 1.90 3.19 19.24
C ASP A 35 2.92 2.37 18.41
N SER A 36 3.43 2.95 17.32
CA SER A 36 4.26 2.23 16.35
C SER A 36 5.74 2.62 16.30
N GLN A 37 6.22 3.49 17.20
CA GLN A 37 7.59 4.02 17.17
C GLN A 37 8.70 2.95 17.23
N LEU A 38 8.39 1.76 17.76
CA LEU A 38 9.31 0.62 17.85
C LEU A 38 9.04 -0.47 16.80
N LYS A 39 8.05 -0.27 15.94
CA LYS A 39 7.60 -1.24 14.94
C LYS A 39 8.32 -1.02 13.61
N SER A 40 8.61 -2.12 12.92
CA SER A 40 9.06 -2.13 11.53
C SER A 40 7.86 -2.06 10.58
N LEU A 41 7.97 -1.25 9.53
CA LEU A 41 6.96 -1.10 8.49
C LEU A 41 7.50 -1.50 7.12
N VAL A 42 6.74 -2.29 6.37
CA VAL A 42 6.96 -2.54 4.94
C VAL A 42 5.88 -1.79 4.15
N ASP A 43 6.28 -0.85 3.30
CA ASP A 43 5.41 -0.21 2.32
C ASP A 43 5.55 -1.00 1.00
N TYR A 44 4.58 -1.86 0.73
CA TYR A 44 4.67 -2.85 -0.34
C TYR A 44 3.89 -2.37 -1.56
N GLY A 45 4.56 -2.26 -2.72
CA GLY A 45 4.06 -1.51 -3.87
C GLY A 45 4.18 0.01 -3.66
N CYS A 46 5.29 0.46 -3.07
CA CYS A 46 5.45 1.83 -2.59
C CYS A 46 5.46 2.91 -3.69
N GLY A 47 5.61 2.53 -4.96
CA GLY A 47 5.84 3.44 -6.07
C GLY A 47 7.02 4.36 -5.80
N THR A 48 6.83 5.66 -6.00
CA THR A 48 7.86 6.68 -5.70
C THR A 48 8.00 7.00 -4.21
N GLY A 49 7.34 6.27 -3.32
CA GLY A 49 7.42 6.43 -1.86
C GLY A 49 6.67 7.64 -1.32
N LEU A 50 5.56 8.04 -1.94
CA LEU A 50 4.75 9.19 -1.49
C LEU A 50 4.14 8.99 -0.09
N ILE A 51 3.94 7.75 0.33
CA ILE A 51 3.29 7.42 1.60
C ILE A 51 4.33 6.91 2.60
N GLY A 52 5.02 5.80 2.33
CA GLY A 52 5.97 5.19 3.28
C GLY A 52 7.09 6.13 3.76
N LEU A 53 7.57 7.07 2.92
CA LEU A 53 8.60 8.03 3.35
C LEU A 53 8.08 9.04 4.41
N GLU A 54 6.78 9.35 4.39
CA GLU A 54 6.15 10.28 5.33
C GLU A 54 5.78 9.62 6.68
N LEU A 55 5.94 8.29 6.76
CA LEU A 55 5.73 7.49 7.97
C LEU A 55 7.03 7.23 8.74
N THR A 56 8.18 7.70 8.23
CA THR A 56 9.50 7.45 8.84
C THR A 56 9.67 8.08 10.23
N ASP A 57 8.84 9.06 10.58
CA ASP A 57 8.76 9.67 11.91
C ASP A 57 7.84 8.91 12.90
N THR A 58 7.07 7.95 12.39
CA THR A 58 6.01 7.24 13.13
C THR A 58 6.44 5.83 13.53
N VAL A 59 7.43 5.27 12.82
CA VAL A 59 7.89 3.88 12.98
C VAL A 59 9.41 3.78 13.14
N SER A 60 9.92 2.67 13.66
CA SER A 60 11.36 2.51 13.89
C SER A 60 12.16 2.41 12.59
N SER A 61 11.57 1.74 11.59
CA SER A 61 12.19 1.53 10.28
C SER A 61 11.13 1.34 9.20
N VAL A 62 11.46 1.77 7.98
CA VAL A 62 10.62 1.58 6.79
C VAL A 62 11.41 0.81 5.73
N LEU A 63 10.82 -0.25 5.19
CA LEU A 63 11.28 -0.91 3.97
C LEU A 63 10.29 -0.59 2.85
N LEU A 64 10.75 0.13 1.82
CA LEU A 64 9.95 0.47 0.64
C LEU A 64 10.21 -0.57 -0.46
N VAL A 65 9.17 -1.30 -0.86
CA VAL A 65 9.26 -2.40 -1.82
C VAL A 65 8.44 -2.08 -3.07
N ASP A 66 9.03 -2.23 -4.24
CA ASP A 66 8.31 -2.07 -5.52
C ASP A 66 8.91 -2.96 -6.61
N SER A 67 8.08 -3.34 -7.57
CA SER A 67 8.47 -4.15 -8.74
C SER A 67 9.13 -3.34 -9.85
N SER A 68 8.97 -2.02 -9.83
CA SER A 68 9.61 -1.09 -10.77
C SER A 68 10.95 -0.60 -10.24
N GLN A 69 12.01 -0.86 -10.99
CA GLN A 69 13.35 -0.35 -10.65
C GLN A 69 13.37 1.18 -10.71
N GLN A 70 12.72 1.79 -11.70
CA GLN A 70 12.67 3.24 -11.81
C GLN A 70 11.90 3.92 -10.66
N MET A 71 10.84 3.30 -10.14
CA MET A 71 10.18 3.77 -8.92
C MET A 71 11.15 3.78 -7.72
N ILE A 72 11.87 2.68 -7.52
CA ILE A 72 12.88 2.55 -6.48
C ILE A 72 14.01 3.59 -6.62
N GLU A 73 14.45 3.89 -7.83
CA GLU A 73 15.45 4.95 -8.04
C GLU A 73 14.94 6.34 -7.66
N VAL A 74 13.65 6.63 -7.84
CA VAL A 74 13.05 7.87 -7.33
C VAL A 74 13.04 7.88 -5.79
N VAL A 75 12.67 6.77 -5.15
CA VAL A 75 12.69 6.63 -3.68
C VAL A 75 14.09 6.87 -3.12
N LYS A 76 15.12 6.24 -3.70
CA LYS A 76 16.53 6.43 -3.28
C LYS A 76 16.95 7.89 -3.34
N LYS A 77 16.58 8.62 -4.40
CA LYS A 77 16.87 10.05 -4.54
C LYS A 77 16.18 10.87 -3.45
N LYS A 78 14.92 10.55 -3.12
CA LYS A 78 14.18 11.22 -2.03
C LYS A 78 14.80 10.94 -0.66
N ILE A 79 15.14 9.68 -0.35
CA ILE A 79 15.82 9.29 0.89
C ILE A 79 17.11 10.10 1.05
N LYS A 80 17.97 10.10 0.01
CA LYS A 80 19.23 10.86 0.03
C LYS A 80 19.01 12.37 0.14
N GLY A 81 18.08 12.92 -0.63
CA GLY A 81 17.80 14.36 -0.66
C GLY A 81 17.21 14.90 0.64
N ARG A 82 16.45 14.07 1.36
CA ARG A 82 15.83 14.42 2.65
C ARG A 82 16.67 14.01 3.86
N GLY A 83 17.76 13.25 3.66
CA GLY A 83 18.60 12.75 4.75
C GLY A 83 17.91 11.73 5.65
N ILE A 84 16.98 10.94 5.11
CA ILE A 84 16.26 9.92 5.88
C ILE A 84 17.21 8.75 6.18
N THR A 85 17.32 8.37 7.45
CA THR A 85 18.30 7.37 7.92
C THR A 85 17.70 6.01 8.27
N ASN A 86 16.38 5.94 8.49
CA ASN A 86 15.66 4.73 8.90
C ASN A 86 14.78 4.14 7.78
N ALA A 87 15.04 4.50 6.53
CA ALA A 87 14.35 3.95 5.37
C ALA A 87 15.32 3.18 4.45
N GLN A 88 14.90 2.00 4.00
CA GLN A 88 15.60 1.17 3.02
C GLN A 88 14.68 0.86 1.85
N VAL A 89 15.26 0.43 0.73
CA VAL A 89 14.52 0.08 -0.48
C VAL A 89 14.84 -1.33 -0.93
N LEU A 90 13.85 -2.00 -1.50
CA LEU A 90 13.99 -3.31 -2.11
C LEU A 90 13.26 -3.32 -3.45
N HIS A 91 14.00 -3.59 -4.53
CA HIS A 91 13.39 -3.94 -5.81
C HIS A 91 13.04 -5.41 -5.79
N SER A 92 11.75 -5.74 -5.87
CA SER A 92 11.28 -7.12 -5.83
C SER A 92 10.00 -7.27 -6.64
N ASP A 93 9.94 -8.33 -7.45
CA ASP A 93 8.71 -8.69 -8.16
C ASP A 93 7.72 -9.30 -7.16
N PHE A 94 6.45 -8.94 -7.33
CA PHE A 94 5.32 -9.32 -6.49
C PHE A 94 5.22 -10.85 -6.27
N ALA A 95 5.74 -11.63 -7.21
CA ALA A 95 5.62 -13.08 -7.22
C ALA A 95 6.74 -13.85 -6.52
N GLN A 96 7.90 -13.25 -6.21
CA GLN A 96 9.12 -14.05 -6.08
C GLN A 96 9.71 -14.32 -4.70
N GLU A 97 9.58 -13.50 -3.64
CA GLU A 97 10.22 -13.86 -2.35
C GLU A 97 9.82 -12.97 -1.14
N MET A 98 8.54 -12.88 -0.80
CA MET A 98 8.10 -12.20 0.45
C MET A 98 8.21 -13.08 1.70
N THR A 99 8.30 -14.40 1.55
CA THR A 99 8.25 -15.36 2.67
C THR A 99 9.41 -15.25 3.65
N THR A 100 10.51 -14.59 3.27
CA THR A 100 11.67 -14.35 4.14
C THR A 100 11.60 -13.05 4.92
N LEU A 101 10.75 -12.11 4.49
CA LEU A 101 10.58 -10.82 5.14
C LEU A 101 9.61 -10.96 6.31
N LYS A 102 9.99 -10.36 7.44
CA LYS A 102 9.17 -10.31 8.65
C LYS A 102 9.07 -8.88 9.14
N ALA A 103 7.84 -8.40 9.33
CA ALA A 103 7.57 -7.04 9.77
C ALA A 103 6.41 -6.99 10.78
N ASP A 104 6.38 -5.90 11.55
CA ASP A 104 5.30 -5.63 12.50
C ASP A 104 4.09 -5.00 11.79
N ILE A 105 4.35 -4.23 10.73
CA ILE A 105 3.33 -3.58 9.91
C ILE A 105 3.65 -3.79 8.44
N VAL A 106 2.64 -4.15 7.65
CA VAL A 106 2.69 -4.15 6.18
C VAL A 106 1.60 -3.20 5.68
N LEU A 107 1.96 -2.30 4.78
CA LEU A 107 1.05 -1.35 4.14
C LEU A 107 0.93 -1.69 2.65
N LEU A 108 -0.31 -1.84 2.18
CA LEU A 108 -0.70 -1.90 0.77
C LEU A 108 -1.56 -0.68 0.45
N SER A 109 -1.01 0.32 -0.22
CA SER A 109 -1.77 1.52 -0.59
C SER A 109 -1.89 1.69 -2.10
N LEU A 110 -3.12 1.60 -2.63
CA LEU A 110 -3.43 1.66 -4.06
C LEU A 110 -2.73 0.58 -4.90
N VAL A 111 -2.55 -0.60 -4.29
CA VAL A 111 -1.84 -1.74 -4.89
C VAL A 111 -2.81 -2.83 -5.33
N LEU A 112 -3.78 -3.18 -4.48
CA LEU A 112 -4.66 -4.32 -4.75
C LEU A 112 -5.45 -4.13 -6.04
N LEU A 113 -5.83 -2.89 -6.36
CA LEU A 113 -6.52 -2.57 -7.62
C LEU A 113 -5.75 -2.98 -8.88
N HIS A 114 -4.44 -3.22 -8.78
CA HIS A 114 -3.57 -3.66 -9.87
C HIS A 114 -3.18 -5.15 -9.81
N VAL A 115 -3.58 -5.88 -8.76
CA VAL A 115 -3.18 -7.29 -8.55
C VAL A 115 -4.31 -8.24 -8.95
N PRO A 116 -4.15 -9.10 -9.98
CA PRO A 116 -5.24 -9.98 -10.43
C PRO A 116 -5.73 -10.97 -9.38
N ASP A 117 -4.83 -11.49 -8.55
CA ASP A 117 -5.11 -12.50 -7.52
C ASP A 117 -4.97 -11.88 -6.12
N THR A 118 -6.06 -11.26 -5.66
CA THR A 118 -6.12 -10.54 -4.38
C THR A 118 -5.90 -11.48 -3.19
N GLU A 119 -6.49 -12.67 -3.20
CA GLU A 119 -6.35 -13.64 -2.10
C GLU A 119 -4.90 -14.09 -1.96
N LYS A 120 -4.24 -14.42 -3.08
CA LYS A 120 -2.82 -14.81 -3.06
C LYS A 120 -1.92 -13.73 -2.48
N ILE A 121 -2.06 -12.47 -2.89
CA ILE A 121 -1.20 -11.41 -2.36
C ILE A 121 -1.46 -11.15 -0.88
N LEU A 122 -2.72 -11.20 -0.44
CA LEU A 122 -3.06 -11.06 0.97
C LEU A 122 -2.51 -12.21 1.82
N GLN A 123 -2.48 -13.43 1.28
CA GLN A 123 -1.85 -14.59 1.92
C GLN A 123 -0.33 -14.40 2.08
N GLU A 124 0.34 -13.83 1.08
CA GLU A 124 1.77 -13.48 1.18
C GLU A 124 2.01 -12.39 2.23
N MET A 125 1.13 -11.37 2.32
CA MET A 125 1.25 -10.34 3.36
C MET A 125 1.02 -10.93 4.76
N PHE A 126 0.06 -11.83 4.92
CA PHE A 126 -0.13 -12.56 6.17
C PHE A 126 1.14 -13.34 6.54
N ASN A 127 1.77 -13.99 5.57
CA ASN A 127 3.00 -14.74 5.78
C ASN A 127 4.19 -13.84 6.13
N SER A 128 4.26 -12.60 5.65
CA SER A 128 5.34 -11.65 5.95
C SER A 128 5.17 -10.92 7.29
N LEU A 129 4.05 -11.10 7.99
CA LEU A 129 3.84 -10.50 9.31
C LEU A 129 4.41 -11.37 10.44
N HIS A 130 4.93 -10.69 11.48
CA HIS A 130 5.07 -11.25 12.83
C HIS A 130 3.70 -11.63 13.42
N GLU A 131 3.69 -12.50 14.42
CA GLU A 131 2.49 -12.74 15.22
C GLU A 131 2.06 -11.44 15.92
N GLY A 132 0.77 -11.09 15.83
CA GLY A 132 0.27 -9.80 16.31
C GLY A 132 0.61 -8.60 15.41
N GLY A 133 1.25 -8.83 14.26
CA GLY A 133 1.52 -7.81 13.26
C GLY A 133 0.25 -7.34 12.54
N GLN A 134 0.33 -6.17 11.89
CA GLN A 134 -0.79 -5.49 11.27
C GLN A 134 -0.64 -5.39 9.75
N LEU A 135 -1.68 -5.74 9.01
CA LEU A 135 -1.84 -5.42 7.61
C LEU A 135 -2.75 -4.19 7.48
N LEU A 136 -2.22 -3.13 6.88
CA LEU A 136 -2.96 -1.94 6.49
C LEU A 136 -3.22 -1.97 4.99
N ILE A 137 -4.47 -1.77 4.59
CA ILE A 137 -4.86 -1.69 3.17
C ILE A 137 -5.56 -0.36 2.95
N VAL A 138 -5.10 0.42 2.00
CA VAL A 138 -5.77 1.63 1.52
C VAL A 138 -6.08 1.46 0.05
N ASP A 139 -7.36 1.37 -0.30
CA ASP A 139 -7.79 1.23 -1.69
C ASP A 139 -9.18 1.85 -1.90
N PHE A 140 -9.72 1.75 -3.12
CA PHE A 140 -11.03 2.28 -3.46
C PHE A 140 -12.16 1.35 -3.05
N ASP A 141 -13.23 1.94 -2.54
CA ASP A 141 -14.52 1.26 -2.39
C ASP A 141 -15.02 0.77 -3.76
N LYS A 142 -15.77 -0.35 -3.75
CA LYS A 142 -16.35 -0.94 -4.96
C LYS A 142 -17.21 0.07 -5.71
N ASN A 143 -16.95 0.23 -6.99
CA ASN A 143 -17.66 1.12 -7.90
C ASN A 143 -17.95 0.39 -9.22
N ASP A 144 -19.19 -0.05 -9.39
CA ASP A 144 -19.65 -0.80 -10.58
C ASP A 144 -19.62 0.02 -11.88
N GLN A 145 -19.41 1.34 -11.80
CA GLN A 145 -19.21 2.18 -13.00
C GLN A 145 -17.80 2.04 -13.59
N ILE A 146 -16.89 1.39 -12.87
CA ILE A 146 -15.52 1.17 -13.30
C ILE A 146 -15.42 -0.22 -13.93
N SER A 147 -14.95 -0.25 -15.17
CA SER A 147 -14.75 -1.48 -15.92
C SER A 147 -13.46 -1.37 -16.72
N HIS A 148 -12.44 -2.09 -16.29
CA HIS A 148 -11.13 -2.10 -16.95
C HIS A 148 -10.52 -3.51 -16.89
N PRO A 149 -9.91 -4.02 -17.98
CA PRO A 149 -9.43 -5.40 -18.05
C PRO A 149 -8.27 -5.73 -17.09
N LYS A 150 -7.58 -4.72 -16.56
CA LYS A 150 -6.38 -4.86 -15.73
C LYS A 150 -6.46 -4.16 -14.37
N VAL A 151 -7.61 -3.56 -14.06
CA VAL A 151 -7.79 -2.79 -12.83
C VAL A 151 -9.11 -3.23 -12.18
N HIS A 152 -9.06 -3.65 -10.92
CA HIS A 152 -10.26 -3.97 -10.15
C HIS A 152 -11.15 -2.74 -10.05
N ASN A 153 -12.45 -2.95 -9.97
CA ASN A 153 -13.41 -1.86 -9.80
C ASN A 153 -13.57 -1.42 -8.33
N GLY A 154 -12.53 -1.58 -7.51
CA GLY A 154 -12.57 -1.37 -6.06
C GLY A 154 -13.02 -2.62 -5.28
N PHE A 155 -13.16 -2.47 -3.97
CA PHE A 155 -13.38 -3.59 -3.05
C PHE A 155 -14.62 -3.38 -2.18
N SER A 156 -15.41 -4.44 -2.01
CA SER A 156 -16.46 -4.46 -0.99
C SER A 156 -15.84 -4.75 0.36
N HIS A 157 -16.19 -3.97 1.38
CA HIS A 157 -15.72 -4.20 2.75
C HIS A 157 -16.06 -5.61 3.26
N GLU A 158 -17.26 -6.11 2.95
CA GLU A 158 -17.69 -7.43 3.39
C GLU A 158 -16.89 -8.54 2.69
N GLU A 159 -16.74 -8.46 1.36
CA GLU A 159 -15.98 -9.43 0.58
C GLU A 159 -14.51 -9.47 1.02
N LEU A 160 -13.88 -8.29 1.18
CA LEU A 160 -12.49 -8.17 1.62
C LEU A 160 -12.30 -8.72 3.05
N LYS A 161 -13.23 -8.42 3.96
CA LYS A 161 -13.18 -8.91 5.34
C LYS A 161 -13.29 -10.44 5.40
N ASN A 162 -14.15 -11.04 4.58
CA ASN A 162 -14.28 -12.50 4.49
C ASN A 162 -12.97 -13.14 4.01
N ILE A 163 -12.36 -12.61 2.95
CA ILE A 163 -11.06 -13.10 2.44
C ILE A 163 -9.97 -13.02 3.53
N LEU A 164 -9.86 -11.88 4.22
CA LEU A 164 -8.86 -11.70 5.29
C LEU A 164 -9.09 -12.67 6.46
N GLN A 165 -10.35 -12.91 6.82
CA GLN A 165 -10.70 -13.88 7.86
C GLN A 165 -10.35 -15.31 7.44
N ASP A 166 -10.65 -15.70 6.19
CA ASP A 166 -10.37 -17.03 5.66
C ASP A 166 -8.86 -17.32 5.58
N ILE A 167 -8.05 -16.29 5.30
CA ILE A 167 -6.58 -16.35 5.35
C ILE A 167 -6.05 -16.56 6.77
N GLY A 168 -6.76 -16.06 7.79
CA GLY A 168 -6.43 -16.23 9.20
C GLY A 168 -6.17 -14.96 9.99
N PHE A 169 -6.47 -13.77 9.46
CA PHE A 169 -6.46 -12.54 10.26
C PHE A 169 -7.53 -12.61 11.35
N LYS A 170 -7.14 -12.28 12.59
CA LYS A 170 -8.00 -12.43 13.79
C LYS A 170 -9.06 -11.34 13.89
N THR A 171 -8.69 -10.11 13.55
CA THR A 171 -9.57 -8.94 13.61
C THR A 171 -9.32 -8.08 12.39
N THR A 172 -10.39 -7.57 11.79
CA THR A 172 -10.35 -6.65 10.65
C THR A 172 -11.39 -5.55 10.86
N GLU A 173 -10.89 -4.32 10.94
CA GLU A 173 -11.69 -3.09 10.93
C GLU A 173 -11.51 -2.42 9.56
N ILE A 174 -12.62 -1.99 8.95
CA ILE A 174 -12.60 -1.30 7.65
C ILE A 174 -13.58 -0.14 7.71
N HIS A 175 -13.15 1.04 7.28
CA HIS A 175 -14.00 2.20 7.14
C HIS A 175 -13.59 3.07 5.95
N THR A 176 -14.59 3.70 5.33
CA THR A 176 -14.39 4.73 4.31
C THR A 176 -13.97 6.03 4.99
N PHE A 177 -12.87 6.63 4.55
CA PHE A 177 -12.32 7.86 5.16
C PHE A 177 -12.30 9.06 4.21
N TYR A 178 -12.40 8.83 2.90
CA TYR A 178 -12.32 9.90 1.91
C TYR A 178 -13.29 9.71 0.75
N HIS A 179 -13.81 10.81 0.22
CA HIS A 179 -14.63 10.87 -0.98
C HIS A 179 -14.06 11.96 -1.89
N GLY A 180 -13.86 11.66 -3.17
CA GLY A 180 -13.31 12.59 -4.14
C GLY A 180 -14.02 12.52 -5.48
N GLU A 181 -14.10 13.67 -6.14
CA GLU A 181 -14.65 13.76 -7.50
C GLU A 181 -13.60 13.32 -8.52
N ARG A 182 -14.04 12.53 -9.53
CA ARG A 182 -13.18 12.04 -10.63
C ARG A 182 -11.89 11.35 -10.16
N LEU A 183 -11.89 10.81 -8.95
CA LEU A 183 -10.74 10.29 -8.24
C LEU A 183 -10.25 8.95 -8.81
N PHE A 184 -11.17 8.08 -9.23
CA PHE A 184 -10.85 6.75 -9.73
C PHE A 184 -11.32 6.57 -11.17
N MET A 185 -10.39 6.51 -12.13
CA MET A 185 -10.69 6.40 -13.56
C MET A 185 -11.68 7.48 -14.08
N ASN A 186 -11.52 8.74 -13.63
CA ASN A 186 -12.40 9.87 -13.92
C ASN A 186 -13.85 9.70 -13.44
N LYS A 187 -14.07 8.83 -12.45
CA LYS A 187 -15.34 8.67 -11.72
C LYS A 187 -15.17 9.13 -10.28
N ASP A 188 -16.26 9.63 -9.71
CA ASP A 188 -16.31 9.91 -8.28
C ASP A 188 -16.15 8.58 -7.54
N ALA A 189 -15.35 8.61 -6.48
CA ALA A 189 -15.00 7.43 -5.73
C ALA A 189 -14.73 7.76 -4.28
N SER A 190 -14.83 6.74 -3.44
CA SER A 190 -14.45 6.79 -2.04
C SER A 190 -13.33 5.80 -1.75
N MET A 191 -12.57 6.07 -0.71
CA MET A 191 -11.42 5.27 -0.29
C MET A 191 -11.62 4.78 1.12
N PHE A 192 -11.16 3.56 1.36
CA PHE A 192 -11.21 2.91 2.66
C PHE A 192 -9.81 2.67 3.22
N LEU A 193 -9.73 2.59 4.55
CA LEU A 193 -8.61 2.01 5.28
C LEU A 193 -9.11 0.73 5.94
N ALA A 194 -8.41 -0.38 5.70
CA ALA A 194 -8.57 -1.62 6.45
C ALA A 194 -7.35 -1.83 7.36
N ASN A 195 -7.58 -2.21 8.61
CA ASN A 195 -6.56 -2.59 9.57
C ASN A 195 -6.86 -4.01 10.07
N SER A 196 -5.97 -4.95 9.73
CA SER A 196 -6.13 -6.37 10.06
C SER A 196 -4.97 -6.88 10.91
N VAL A 197 -5.26 -7.65 11.97
CA VAL A 197 -4.25 -8.17 12.91
C VAL A 197 -4.07 -9.67 12.72
N LYS A 198 -2.81 -10.12 12.68
CA LYS A 198 -2.43 -11.53 12.61
C LYS A 198 -2.54 -12.26 13.94
#